data_AF-A0A2N6CK58-F1
#
_entry.id   AF-A0A2N6CK58-F1
#
_cell.length_a   1.000
_cell.length_b   1.000
_cell.length_c   1.000
_cell.angle_alpha   90.00
_cell.angle_beta   90.00
_cell.angle_gamma   90.00
#
_symmetry.space_group_name_H-M   'P 1'
#
loop_
_entity.id
_entity.type
_entity.pdbx_description
1 polymer ?
#
loop_
_entity_poly.entity_id
_entity_poly.type
_entity_poly.pdbx_seq_one_letter_code
_entity_poly.pdbx_strand_id
1 'polypeptide(L)'
;MSNLIRGVLRVGLTGGIASGKSTVADFFADLGAQIIDTDIIAREVVEPGSDGLAAVVAAFGTGVLQENGELDRARLRETIFADETARAELESILHPLIRREMLRQARDVRSAVQVFVIPLLVESGLADQVDRVLVVDCPESAQLARLLQRDGGSEQTARKILAAQAGREQRLELADDVIVNDASVEQLKARVEELYAVYLAEADTTISAHGLPNSAGLSENSDMAGPALGIRSAPQSVTYEQPLSERMRTFLRLEFLYQQANYHAEISDSWSTRAAVASLLEILAILSRGDVRSDVMKELERHSQLLEAYRTRPGVDSSRLQAVLGNLQTLRAQLAEGRTHPSHKLKENEFLNAIKHRSAIPGGTCEFDLPDYGHWLHHEYATRAEDLESWLVTLRPLCDGVAELLWLTRAGAEHQEEIATGGLFQHGLPRGSHKELLRVTLPGDSGLFPEISGNQHRFTIRFLSWQAVDKRPAQISKDVPFVLGVC
;
A
#
# COMPACT_ATOMS: atom_id res chain seq x y z
N MET A 1 2.29 -2.12 -0.11
CA MET A 1 2.46 -2.15 -1.59
C MET A 1 2.03 -0.81 -2.14
N SER A 2 3.01 0.03 -2.45
CA SER A 2 2.83 1.46 -2.65
C SER A 2 2.39 1.76 -4.10
N ASN A 3 1.18 2.31 -4.24
CA ASN A 3 0.63 2.81 -5.49
C ASN A 3 1.15 4.24 -5.69
N LEU A 4 2.14 4.42 -6.56
CA LEU A 4 2.80 5.70 -6.78
C LEU A 4 2.83 6.15 -8.23
N ILE A 5 2.49 7.43 -8.38
CA ILE A 5 2.67 8.26 -9.58
C ILE A 5 4.19 8.37 -9.83
N ARG A 6 4.69 7.76 -10.91
CA ARG A 6 6.13 7.77 -11.23
C ARG A 6 6.58 9.17 -11.65
N GLY A 7 7.61 9.69 -10.98
CA GLY A 7 8.22 11.01 -11.22
C GLY A 7 8.23 11.93 -9.97
N VAL A 8 7.62 11.49 -8.88
CA VAL A 8 7.54 12.24 -7.61
C VAL A 8 8.00 11.34 -6.47
N LEU A 9 8.92 11.80 -5.64
CA LEU A 9 9.32 11.11 -4.43
C LEU A 9 8.35 11.46 -3.29
N ARG A 10 7.70 10.46 -2.70
CA ARG A 10 6.81 10.62 -1.55
C ARG A 10 7.52 10.22 -0.27
N VAL A 11 7.67 11.18 0.65
CA VAL A 11 8.33 10.99 1.93
C VAL A 11 7.31 11.07 3.05
N GLY A 12 7.19 10.02 3.86
CA GLY A 12 6.38 10.01 5.08
C GLY A 12 7.12 10.66 6.22
N LEU A 13 6.71 11.85 6.64
CA LEU A 13 7.25 12.56 7.79
C LEU A 13 6.52 12.16 9.06
N THR A 14 7.23 11.52 9.98
CA THR A 14 6.69 11.11 11.27
C THR A 14 7.64 11.45 12.43
N GLY A 15 7.23 11.15 13.67
CA GLY A 15 7.98 11.50 14.87
C GLY A 15 7.08 11.64 16.10
N GLY A 16 7.70 11.57 17.28
CA GLY A 16 6.97 11.73 18.55
C GLY A 16 6.27 13.09 18.68
N ILE A 17 5.33 13.19 19.62
CA ILE A 17 4.72 14.49 19.95
C ILE A 17 5.80 15.50 20.35
N ALA A 18 5.63 16.76 19.94
CA ALA A 18 6.58 17.84 20.18
C ALA A 18 8.02 17.58 19.68
N SER A 19 8.21 16.65 18.72
CA SER A 19 9.52 16.40 18.12
C SER A 19 9.97 17.45 17.11
N GLY A 20 9.07 18.31 16.64
CA GLY A 20 9.37 19.37 15.65
C GLY A 20 8.98 19.02 14.21
N LYS A 21 8.09 18.04 14.00
CA LYS A 21 7.56 17.67 12.68
C LYS A 21 7.07 18.87 11.87
N SER A 22 6.23 19.73 12.45
CA SER A 22 5.70 20.90 11.75
C SER A 22 6.81 21.84 11.28
N THR A 23 7.81 22.11 12.13
CA THR A 23 8.98 22.92 11.76
C THR A 23 9.77 22.30 10.60
N VAL A 24 9.97 20.98 10.61
CA VAL A 24 10.63 20.26 9.51
C VAL A 24 9.79 20.30 8.24
N ALA A 25 8.47 20.14 8.33
CA ALA A 25 7.54 20.25 7.21
C ALA A 25 7.56 21.66 6.61
N ASP A 26 7.57 22.70 7.43
CA ASP A 26 7.67 24.10 7.00
C ASP A 26 8.99 24.35 6.25
N PHE A 27 10.11 23.81 6.73
CA PHE A 27 11.38 23.92 6.01
C PHE A 27 11.38 23.17 4.68
N PHE A 28 10.75 22.00 4.58
CA PHE A 28 10.57 21.34 3.29
C PHE A 28 9.66 22.15 2.35
N ALA A 29 8.61 22.78 2.88
CA ALA A 29 7.73 23.65 2.10
C ALA A 29 8.48 24.87 1.54
N ASP A 30 9.31 25.52 2.37
CA ASP A 30 10.16 26.65 1.98
C ASP A 30 11.13 26.31 0.85
N LEU A 31 11.58 25.04 0.81
CA LEU A 31 12.47 24.53 -0.23
C LEU A 31 11.72 24.09 -1.50
N GLY A 32 10.39 24.07 -1.48
CA GLY A 32 9.54 23.76 -2.63
C GLY A 32 8.92 22.37 -2.62
N ALA A 33 9.00 21.61 -1.52
CA ALA A 33 8.26 20.36 -1.38
C ALA A 33 6.75 20.60 -1.26
N GLN A 34 5.96 19.71 -1.83
CA GLN A 34 4.51 19.71 -1.62
C GLN A 34 4.19 19.01 -0.30
N ILE A 35 3.66 19.75 0.66
CA ILE A 35 3.26 19.18 1.97
C ILE A 35 1.80 18.70 1.90
N ILE A 36 1.58 17.46 2.34
CA ILE A 36 0.27 16.84 2.48
C ILE A 36 0.12 16.43 3.95
N ASP A 37 -0.64 17.21 4.71
CA ASP A 37 -0.74 17.04 6.17
C ASP A 37 -2.05 16.34 6.56
N THR A 38 -1.93 15.15 7.14
CA THR A 38 -3.08 14.35 7.57
C THR A 38 -3.88 15.00 8.69
N ASP A 39 -3.27 15.83 9.54
CA ASP A 39 -3.98 16.59 10.58
C ASP A 39 -4.82 17.73 10.00
N ILE A 40 -4.36 18.33 8.89
CA ILE A 40 -5.12 19.35 8.14
C ILE A 40 -6.28 18.66 7.41
N ILE A 41 -6.01 17.58 6.68
CA ILE A 41 -7.02 16.81 5.96
C ILE A 41 -8.12 16.30 6.89
N ALA A 42 -7.75 15.80 8.08
CA ALA A 42 -8.72 15.36 9.09
C ALA A 42 -9.65 16.49 9.56
N ARG A 43 -9.30 17.76 9.31
CA ARG A 43 -10.17 18.91 9.55
C ARG A 43 -11.05 19.20 8.35
N GLU A 44 -10.47 19.19 7.16
CA GLU A 44 -11.15 19.48 5.88
C GLU A 44 -12.29 18.49 5.60
N VAL A 45 -12.07 17.18 5.84
CA VAL A 45 -13.06 16.13 5.53
C VAL A 45 -14.32 16.18 6.40
N VAL A 46 -14.35 17.05 7.43
CA VAL A 46 -15.49 17.28 8.33
C VAL A 46 -15.92 18.75 8.37
N GLU A 47 -15.56 19.55 7.37
CA GLU A 47 -16.06 20.92 7.23
C GLU A 47 -17.59 20.95 6.99
N PRO A 48 -18.27 22.06 7.33
CA PRO A 48 -19.69 22.22 7.06
C PRO A 48 -20.05 21.91 5.60
N GLY A 49 -21.00 21.00 5.40
CA GLY A 49 -21.45 20.55 4.07
C GLY A 49 -20.68 19.36 3.49
N SER A 50 -19.66 18.84 4.17
CA SER A 50 -18.95 17.63 3.76
C SER A 50 -19.73 16.34 4.08
N ASP A 51 -19.51 15.31 3.27
CA ASP A 51 -20.02 13.95 3.53
C ASP A 51 -19.51 13.38 4.86
N GLY A 52 -18.28 13.73 5.25
CA GLY A 52 -17.70 13.28 6.51
C GLY A 52 -18.41 13.88 7.72
N LEU A 53 -18.72 15.18 7.70
CA LEU A 53 -19.53 15.77 8.77
C LEU A 53 -20.92 15.15 8.84
N ALA A 54 -21.56 14.90 7.69
CA ALA A 54 -22.87 14.25 7.64
C ALA A 54 -22.83 12.84 8.24
N ALA A 55 -21.80 12.04 7.92
CA ALA A 55 -21.60 10.70 8.48
C ALA A 55 -21.34 10.74 10.00
N VAL A 56 -20.53 11.68 10.47
CA VAL A 56 -20.29 11.88 11.92
C VAL A 56 -21.59 12.28 12.64
N VAL A 57 -22.38 13.17 12.07
CA VAL A 57 -23.69 13.56 12.65
C VAL A 57 -24.68 12.40 12.64
N ALA A 58 -24.65 11.53 11.62
CA ALA A 58 -25.49 10.34 11.57
C ALA A 58 -25.15 9.33 12.67
N ALA A 59 -23.87 9.15 12.99
CA ALA A 59 -23.39 8.23 14.03
C ALA A 59 -23.56 8.81 15.46
N PHE A 60 -23.16 10.05 15.68
CA PHE A 60 -23.06 10.66 17.02
C PHE A 60 -24.20 11.65 17.35
N GLY A 61 -25.10 11.89 16.39
CA GLY A 61 -26.20 12.84 16.51
C GLY A 61 -25.77 14.31 16.36
N THR A 62 -26.74 15.22 16.33
CA THR A 62 -26.49 16.67 16.18
C THR A 62 -25.83 17.31 17.40
N GLY A 63 -25.70 16.59 18.52
CA GLY A 63 -25.03 17.06 19.72
C GLY A 63 -23.52 17.30 19.55
N VAL A 64 -22.91 16.78 18.47
CA VAL A 64 -21.50 17.02 18.12
C VAL A 64 -21.29 18.25 17.25
N LEU A 65 -22.34 19.05 17.00
CA LEU A 65 -22.25 20.30 16.25
C LEU A 65 -22.24 21.51 17.19
N GLN A 66 -21.50 22.53 16.80
CA GLN A 66 -21.61 23.88 17.32
C GLN A 66 -22.84 24.59 16.72
N GLU A 67 -23.24 25.73 17.29
CA GLU A 67 -24.38 26.53 16.80
C GLU A 67 -24.19 27.03 15.36
N ASN A 68 -22.95 27.18 14.90
CA ASN A 68 -22.60 27.59 13.54
C ASN A 68 -22.62 26.43 12.52
N GLY A 69 -22.90 25.20 12.96
CA GLY A 69 -22.93 24.00 12.11
C GLY A 69 -21.56 23.34 11.90
N GLU A 70 -20.50 23.81 12.55
CA GLU A 70 -19.19 23.15 12.55
C GLU A 70 -19.13 22.02 13.58
N LEU A 71 -18.17 21.11 13.42
CA LEU A 71 -17.92 20.05 14.38
C LEU A 71 -17.40 20.61 15.71
N ASP A 72 -18.07 20.27 16.82
CA ASP A 72 -17.57 20.49 18.18
C ASP A 72 -16.56 19.40 18.52
N ARG A 73 -15.29 19.66 18.19
CA ARG A 73 -14.18 18.74 18.43
C ARG A 73 -13.93 18.46 19.90
N ALA A 74 -14.18 19.44 20.78
CA ALA A 74 -13.96 19.25 22.22
C ALA A 74 -14.97 18.24 22.76
N ARG A 75 -16.25 18.41 22.41
CA ARG A 75 -17.32 17.52 22.83
C ARG A 75 -17.24 16.14 22.19
N LEU A 76 -16.87 16.07 20.90
CA LEU A 76 -16.61 14.78 20.26
C LEU A 76 -15.43 14.06 20.94
N ARG A 77 -14.37 14.79 21.30
CA ARG A 77 -13.21 14.26 22.02
C ARG A 77 -13.63 13.69 23.38
N GLU A 78 -14.42 14.40 24.17
CA GLU A 78 -14.93 13.89 25.45
C GLU A 78 -15.70 12.57 25.26
N THR A 79 -16.49 12.47 24.19
CA THR A 79 -17.27 11.27 23.87
C THR A 79 -16.38 10.07 23.54
N ILE A 80 -15.42 10.23 22.62
CA ILE A 80 -14.55 9.13 22.18
C ILE A 80 -13.46 8.76 23.20
N PHE A 81 -13.10 9.67 24.11
CA PHE A 81 -12.17 9.35 25.20
C PHE A 81 -12.83 8.49 26.29
N ALA A 82 -14.15 8.56 26.42
CA ALA A 82 -14.91 7.79 27.41
C ALA A 82 -15.36 6.42 26.89
N ASP A 83 -15.38 6.23 25.56
CA ASP A 83 -15.90 5.02 24.90
C ASP A 83 -15.02 4.61 23.70
N GLU A 84 -14.35 3.48 23.84
CA GLU A 84 -13.50 2.89 22.80
C GLU A 84 -14.30 2.45 21.56
N THR A 85 -15.57 2.09 21.73
CA THR A 85 -16.47 1.73 20.60
C THR A 85 -16.79 2.97 19.78
N ALA A 86 -17.12 4.07 20.45
CA ALA A 86 -17.35 5.37 19.81
C ALA A 86 -16.09 5.87 19.09
N ARG A 87 -14.91 5.64 19.66
CA ARG A 87 -13.63 5.93 19.01
C ARG A 87 -13.45 5.12 17.73
N ALA A 88 -13.62 3.80 17.79
CA ALA A 88 -13.49 2.93 16.63
C ALA A 88 -14.50 3.26 15.52
N GLU A 89 -15.73 3.62 15.89
CA GLU A 89 -16.76 4.07 14.95
C GLU A 89 -16.35 5.36 14.25
N LEU A 90 -15.88 6.37 14.99
CA LEU A 90 -15.37 7.61 14.40
C LEU A 90 -14.18 7.36 13.47
N GLU A 91 -13.22 6.54 13.89
CA GLU A 91 -12.06 6.17 13.08
C GLU A 91 -12.49 5.44 11.79
N SER A 92 -13.50 4.57 11.85
CA SER A 92 -14.05 3.87 10.68
C SER A 92 -14.69 4.81 9.64
N ILE A 93 -15.24 5.94 10.09
CA ILE A 93 -15.79 6.99 9.23
C ILE A 93 -14.67 7.84 8.64
N LEU A 94 -13.73 8.29 9.48
CA LEU A 94 -12.74 9.29 9.09
C LEU A 94 -11.57 8.70 8.29
N HIS A 95 -11.06 7.51 8.63
CA HIS A 95 -9.87 6.95 7.98
C HIS A 95 -10.03 6.76 6.46
N PRO A 96 -11.16 6.22 5.93
CA PRO A 96 -11.35 6.13 4.49
C PRO A 96 -11.40 7.50 3.81
N LEU A 97 -12.01 8.50 4.45
CA LEU A 97 -12.13 9.86 3.92
C LEU A 97 -10.78 10.58 3.90
N ILE A 98 -10.03 10.51 4.99
CA ILE A 98 -8.68 11.07 5.11
C ILE A 98 -7.77 10.42 4.07
N ARG A 99 -7.82 9.09 3.92
CA ARG A 99 -7.03 8.39 2.92
C ARG A 99 -7.39 8.83 1.51
N ARG A 100 -8.68 8.97 1.20
CA ARG A 100 -9.15 9.43 -0.12
C ARG A 100 -8.65 10.85 -0.42
N GLU A 101 -8.76 11.76 0.53
CA GLU A 101 -8.33 13.16 0.35
C GLU A 101 -6.81 13.28 0.28
N MET A 102 -6.08 12.53 1.11
CA MET A 102 -4.62 12.43 1.04
C MET A 102 -4.15 11.95 -0.35
N LEU A 103 -4.78 10.89 -0.89
CA LEU A 103 -4.47 10.41 -2.23
C LEU A 103 -4.88 11.41 -3.31
N ARG A 104 -5.98 12.15 -3.13
CA ARG A 104 -6.39 13.23 -4.04
C ARG A 104 -5.36 14.36 -4.07
N GLN A 105 -4.88 14.82 -2.91
CA GLN A 105 -3.84 15.84 -2.81
C GLN A 105 -2.52 15.34 -3.39
N ALA A 106 -2.17 14.07 -3.16
CA ALA A 106 -1.00 13.43 -3.75
C ALA A 106 -1.05 13.35 -5.28
N ARG A 107 -2.24 13.32 -5.87
CA ARG A 107 -2.44 13.31 -7.33
C ARG A 107 -2.26 14.67 -7.98
N ASP A 108 -2.51 15.76 -7.24
CA ASP A 108 -2.23 17.12 -7.69
C ASP A 108 -0.74 17.42 -7.51
N VAL A 109 0.08 16.84 -8.38
CA VAL A 109 1.54 16.94 -8.33
C VAL A 109 1.99 18.38 -8.61
N ARG A 110 2.50 19.05 -7.58
CA ARG A 110 3.03 20.42 -7.67
C ARG A 110 4.54 20.52 -7.48
N SER A 111 5.17 19.42 -7.05
CA SER A 111 6.60 19.33 -6.77
C SER A 111 7.12 17.92 -7.04
N ALA A 112 8.41 17.82 -7.34
CA ALA A 112 9.12 16.55 -7.48
C ALA A 112 9.23 15.78 -6.15
N VAL A 113 9.04 16.46 -5.02
CA VAL A 113 9.03 15.86 -3.68
C VAL A 113 7.71 16.19 -2.99
N GLN A 114 7.02 15.15 -2.53
CA GLN A 114 5.82 15.25 -1.69
C GLN A 114 6.15 14.77 -0.28
N VAL A 115 5.80 15.55 0.74
CA VAL A 115 6.00 15.18 2.14
C VAL A 115 4.65 14.96 2.80
N PHE A 116 4.39 13.72 3.22
CA PHE A 116 3.18 13.32 3.92
C PHE A 116 3.42 13.42 5.42
N VAL A 117 2.81 14.41 6.08
CA VAL A 117 2.94 14.57 7.53
C VAL A 117 1.93 13.64 8.19
N ILE A 118 2.44 12.57 8.83
CA ILE A 118 1.64 11.48 9.42
C ILE A 118 2.08 11.27 10.88
N PRO A 119 1.37 11.89 11.86
CA PRO A 119 1.77 11.88 13.28
C PRO A 119 1.86 10.50 13.93
N LEU A 120 1.11 9.51 13.41
CA LEU A 120 1.02 8.14 13.91
C LEU A 120 1.31 7.12 12.82
N LEU A 121 2.34 7.37 12.00
CA LEU A 121 2.66 6.54 10.84
C LEU A 121 2.91 5.07 11.18
N VAL A 122 3.51 4.81 12.35
CA VAL A 122 3.80 3.45 12.85
C VAL A 122 2.50 2.72 13.17
N GLU A 123 1.53 3.44 13.70
CA GLU A 123 0.26 2.91 14.16
C GLU A 123 -0.81 2.90 13.06
N SER A 124 -0.68 3.75 12.04
CA SER A 124 -1.72 3.98 11.02
C SER A 124 -1.61 3.08 9.79
N GLY A 125 -0.54 2.27 9.67
CA GLY A 125 -0.32 1.39 8.51
C GLY A 125 -0.15 2.14 7.18
N LEU A 126 0.12 3.46 7.23
CA LEU A 126 0.29 4.29 6.04
C LEU A 126 1.72 4.30 5.50
N ALA A 127 2.66 3.61 6.16
CA ALA A 127 4.04 3.48 5.68
C ALA A 127 4.11 2.91 4.24
N ASP A 128 3.17 2.05 3.89
CA ASP A 128 3.02 1.47 2.55
C ASP A 128 2.60 2.48 1.47
N GLN A 129 2.29 3.74 1.81
CA GLN A 129 1.85 4.78 0.87
C GLN A 129 2.97 5.75 0.46
N VAL A 130 4.16 5.62 1.05
CA VAL A 130 5.31 6.50 0.82
C VAL A 130 6.51 5.69 0.31
N ASP A 131 7.42 6.34 -0.40
CA ASP A 131 8.67 5.73 -0.89
C ASP A 131 9.73 5.63 0.21
N ARG A 132 9.71 6.60 1.14
CA ARG A 132 10.65 6.71 2.25
C ARG A 132 9.96 7.21 3.51
N VAL A 133 10.46 6.81 4.67
CA VAL A 133 10.01 7.28 5.97
C VAL A 133 11.11 8.14 6.61
N LEU A 134 10.78 9.40 6.85
CA LEU A 134 11.60 10.36 7.58
C LEU A 134 11.09 10.51 9.01
N VAL A 135 11.92 10.15 9.99
CA VAL A 135 11.61 10.33 11.42
C VAL A 135 12.29 11.58 11.96
N VAL A 136 11.49 12.49 12.54
CA VAL A 136 11.99 13.58 13.39
C VAL A 136 12.07 13.09 14.83
N ASP A 137 13.29 12.86 15.30
CA ASP A 137 13.60 12.36 16.64
C ASP A 137 14.11 13.47 17.56
N CYS A 138 13.84 13.34 18.85
CA CYS A 138 14.47 14.17 19.88
C CYS A 138 14.34 13.49 21.26
N PRO A 139 15.19 13.84 22.24
CA PRO A 139 15.06 13.29 23.59
C PRO A 139 13.68 13.52 24.21
N GLU A 140 13.15 12.55 24.95
CA GLU A 140 11.85 12.66 25.63
C GLU A 140 11.79 13.86 26.59
N SER A 141 12.92 14.19 27.23
CA SER A 141 13.03 15.38 28.09
C SER A 141 12.74 16.68 27.33
N ALA A 142 13.16 16.77 26.07
CA ALA A 142 12.87 17.90 25.20
C ALA A 142 11.40 17.91 24.74
N GLN A 143 10.83 16.73 24.42
CA GLN A 143 9.41 16.61 24.07
C GLN A 143 8.52 17.06 25.23
N LEU A 144 8.84 16.61 26.44
CA LEU A 144 8.12 16.96 27.66
C LEU A 144 8.18 18.47 27.92
N ALA A 145 9.36 19.07 27.85
CA ALA A 145 9.54 20.51 28.03
C ALA A 145 8.74 21.33 27.01
N ARG A 146 8.81 20.95 25.72
CA ARG A 146 8.08 21.62 24.64
C ARG A 146 6.56 21.45 24.77
N LEU A 147 6.08 20.27 25.18
CA LEU A 147 4.66 20.00 25.37
C LEU A 147 4.09 20.83 26.54
N LEU A 148 4.84 20.93 27.64
CA LEU A 148 4.46 21.76 28.79
C LEU A 148 4.40 23.24 28.42
N GLN A 149 5.35 23.72 27.62
CA GLN A 149 5.36 25.11 27.14
C GLN A 149 4.20 25.41 26.18
N ARG A 150 3.87 24.46 25.27
CA ARG A 150 2.85 24.66 24.23
C ARG A 150 1.43 24.53 24.76
N ASP A 151 1.15 23.50 25.55
CA ASP A 151 -0.22 23.07 25.88
C ASP A 151 -0.64 23.43 27.31
N GLY A 152 0.26 23.97 28.15
CA GLY A 152 -0.07 24.51 29.47
C GLY A 152 -0.56 23.50 30.52
N GLY A 153 -0.19 22.21 30.39
CA GLY A 153 -0.69 21.11 31.22
C GLY A 153 0.21 20.67 32.38
N SER A 154 -0.23 19.65 33.12
CA SER A 154 0.59 18.98 34.14
C SER A 154 1.59 18.01 33.51
N GLU A 155 2.77 17.86 34.12
CA GLU A 155 3.79 16.89 33.68
C GLU A 155 3.23 15.46 33.59
N GLN A 156 2.32 15.11 34.50
CA GLN A 156 1.68 13.80 34.52
C GLN A 156 0.79 13.56 33.29
N THR A 157 0.08 14.58 32.82
CA THR A 157 -0.71 14.51 31.58
C THR A 157 0.21 14.39 30.36
N ALA A 158 1.28 15.18 30.32
CA ALA A 158 2.25 15.15 29.24
C ALA A 158 2.92 13.77 29.07
N ARG A 159 3.30 13.12 30.19
CA ARG A 159 3.85 11.76 30.19
C ARG A 159 2.83 10.71 29.73
N LYS A 160 1.55 10.85 30.05
CA LYS A 160 0.49 9.94 29.56
C LYS A 160 0.34 10.03 28.04
N ILE A 161 0.44 11.25 27.48
CA ILE A 161 0.35 11.45 26.03
C ILE A 161 1.56 10.82 25.33
N LEU A 162 2.77 11.00 25.87
CA LEU A 162 3.99 10.37 25.36
C LEU A 162 3.90 8.83 25.39
N ALA A 163 3.40 8.26 26.50
CA ALA A 163 3.27 6.81 26.66
C ALA A 163 2.20 6.16 25.78
N ALA A 164 1.29 6.95 25.20
CA ALA A 164 0.24 6.45 24.32
C ALA A 164 0.69 6.29 22.85
N GLN A 165 1.90 6.77 22.51
CA GLN A 165 2.48 6.65 21.16
C GLN A 165 3.42 5.44 21.08
N ALA A 166 3.76 5.00 19.87
CA ALA A 166 4.81 4.00 19.64
C ALA A 166 6.11 4.37 20.37
N GLY A 167 6.90 3.36 20.73
CA GLY A 167 8.22 3.57 21.33
C GLY A 167 9.16 4.31 20.38
N ARG A 168 10.18 5.00 20.91
CA ARG A 168 11.23 5.63 20.10
C ARG A 168 11.92 4.60 19.20
N GLU A 169 12.21 3.42 19.73
CA GLU A 169 12.84 2.32 19.00
C GLU A 169 11.97 1.87 17.81
N GLN A 170 10.68 1.64 18.03
CA GLN A 170 9.73 1.25 16.97
C GLN A 170 9.62 2.29 15.84
N ARG A 171 9.74 3.58 16.16
CA ARG A 171 9.79 4.63 15.13
C ARG A 171 11.08 4.56 14.32
N LEU A 172 12.22 4.39 14.98
CA LEU A 172 13.53 4.36 14.32
C LEU A 172 13.73 3.10 13.46
N GLU A 173 13.12 1.97 13.84
CA GLU A 173 13.15 0.74 13.04
C GLU A 173 12.48 0.90 11.67
N LEU A 174 11.51 1.80 11.54
CA LEU A 174 10.80 2.08 10.30
C LEU A 174 11.41 3.23 9.50
N ALA A 175 12.46 3.87 9.99
CA ALA A 175 13.03 5.07 9.38
C ALA A 175 14.02 4.71 8.26
N ASP A 176 13.81 5.26 7.07
CA ASP A 176 14.84 5.33 6.04
C ASP A 176 15.82 6.47 6.34
N ASP A 177 15.28 7.58 6.85
CA ASP A 177 16.03 8.78 7.20
C ASP A 177 15.64 9.29 8.59
N VAL A 178 16.61 9.84 9.33
CA VAL A 178 16.39 10.40 10.68
C VAL A 178 16.96 11.80 10.76
N ILE A 179 16.12 12.75 11.21
CA ILE A 179 16.54 14.08 11.62
C ILE A 179 16.44 14.16 13.15
N VAL A 180 17.57 14.40 13.81
CA VAL A 180 17.61 14.63 15.26
C VAL A 180 17.43 16.13 15.53
N ASN A 181 16.38 16.48 16.27
CA ASN A 181 16.05 17.86 16.64
C ASN A 181 16.47 18.16 18.10
N ASP A 182 17.78 18.10 18.34
CA ASP A 182 18.45 18.39 19.61
C ASP A 182 19.39 19.62 19.54
N ALA A 183 19.43 20.29 18.39
CA ALA A 183 20.35 21.38 18.08
C ALA A 183 19.60 22.71 17.80
N SER A 184 20.32 23.74 17.32
CA SER A 184 19.70 25.03 16.94
C SER A 184 18.78 24.90 15.73
N VAL A 185 17.85 25.85 15.58
CA VAL A 185 16.90 25.89 14.45
C VAL A 185 17.64 26.02 13.11
N GLU A 186 18.74 26.75 13.09
CA GLU A 186 19.61 26.93 11.92
C GLU A 186 20.28 25.61 11.50
N GLN A 187 20.72 24.80 12.47
CA GLN A 187 21.30 23.49 12.20
C GLN A 187 20.22 22.49 11.73
N LEU A 188 19.02 22.56 12.32
CA LEU A 188 17.89 21.76 11.86
C LEU A 188 17.54 22.10 10.41
N LYS A 189 17.51 23.39 10.06
CA LYS A 189 17.26 23.86 8.70
C LYS A 189 18.32 23.37 7.72
N ALA A 190 19.61 23.52 8.05
CA ALA A 190 20.70 23.02 7.22
C ALA A 190 20.60 21.50 6.97
N ARG A 191 20.16 20.73 7.98
CA ARG A 191 19.95 19.28 7.83
C ARG A 191 18.79 18.94 6.91
N VAL A 192 17.71 19.72 6.95
CA VAL A 192 16.58 19.59 6.01
C VAL A 192 17.01 19.95 4.59
N GLU A 193 17.82 21.00 4.41
CA GLU A 193 18.38 21.40 3.12
C GLU A 193 19.25 20.30 2.49
N GLU A 194 20.15 19.70 3.27
CA GLU A 194 20.97 18.55 2.84
C GLU A 194 20.11 17.38 2.38
N LEU A 195 19.10 17.02 3.17
CA LEU A 195 18.24 15.87 2.88
C LEU A 195 17.32 16.13 1.68
N TYR A 196 16.82 17.36 1.54
CA TYR A 196 16.00 17.75 0.40
C TYR A 196 16.78 17.68 -0.92
N ALA A 197 18.07 18.03 -0.93
CA ALA A 197 18.92 17.86 -2.10
C ALA A 197 19.07 16.39 -2.52
N VAL A 198 19.15 15.47 -1.56
CA VAL A 198 19.13 14.02 -1.81
C VAL A 198 17.79 13.60 -2.43
N TYR A 199 16.68 14.06 -1.86
CA TYR A 199 15.33 13.76 -2.34
C TYR A 199 15.08 14.27 -3.76
N LEU A 200 15.57 15.47 -4.10
CA LEU A 200 15.50 15.98 -5.46
C LEU A 200 16.29 15.12 -6.45
N ALA A 201 17.51 14.68 -6.08
CA ALA A 201 18.31 13.81 -6.93
C ALA A 201 17.63 12.44 -7.18
N GLU A 202 16.97 11.88 -6.17
CA GLU A 202 16.18 10.64 -6.28
C GLU A 202 14.89 10.83 -7.11
N ALA A 203 14.24 11.99 -6.97
CA ALA A 203 13.10 12.35 -7.80
C ALA A 203 13.50 12.55 -9.28
N ASP A 204 14.62 13.24 -9.55
CA ASP A 204 15.13 13.52 -10.91
C ASP A 204 15.59 12.25 -11.66
N THR A 205 16.13 11.26 -10.95
CA THR A 205 16.43 9.94 -11.53
C THR A 205 15.16 9.17 -11.92
N THR A 206 14.03 9.51 -11.31
CA THR A 206 12.72 8.95 -11.64
C THR A 206 12.06 9.69 -12.82
N ILE A 207 12.30 11.00 -12.97
CA ILE A 207 11.79 11.85 -14.06
C ILE A 207 12.57 11.63 -15.37
N SER A 208 13.89 11.54 -15.32
CA SER A 208 14.74 11.40 -16.52
C SER A 208 14.61 10.05 -17.24
N ALA A 209 13.92 9.08 -16.62
CA ALA A 209 13.67 7.78 -17.22
C ALA A 209 12.55 7.80 -18.30
N HIS A 210 11.64 8.79 -18.32
CA HIS A 210 10.47 8.80 -19.22
C HIS A 210 10.13 10.24 -19.64
N GLY A 211 10.72 10.72 -20.74
CA GLY A 211 10.58 12.10 -21.21
C GLY A 211 9.16 12.51 -21.63
N LEU A 212 8.76 13.73 -21.26
CA LEU A 212 7.68 14.49 -21.88
C LEU A 212 8.19 15.21 -23.15
N PRO A 213 7.38 15.36 -24.22
CA PRO A 213 7.78 16.11 -25.40
C PRO A 213 7.62 17.62 -25.16
N ASN A 214 8.72 18.37 -25.24
CA ASN A 214 8.65 19.82 -25.40
C ASN A 214 8.47 20.15 -26.89
N SER A 215 7.43 20.91 -27.21
CA SER A 215 7.11 21.41 -28.55
C SER A 215 8.01 22.59 -28.90
N ALA A 216 8.91 22.42 -29.88
CA ALA A 216 9.30 23.46 -30.86
C ALA A 216 10.36 22.95 -31.85
N GLY A 217 10.10 23.13 -33.15
CA GLY A 217 11.13 23.51 -34.13
C GLY A 217 11.86 22.42 -34.90
N LEU A 218 11.43 22.22 -36.15
CA LEU A 218 12.10 21.60 -37.30
C LEU A 218 13.64 21.79 -37.36
N SER A 219 14.41 20.71 -37.58
CA SER A 219 15.35 20.55 -38.73
C SER A 219 16.17 19.25 -38.62
N GLU A 220 16.72 18.84 -39.76
CA GLU A 220 17.13 17.49 -40.16
C GLU A 220 18.47 16.98 -39.61
N ASN A 221 18.58 15.65 -39.59
CA ASN A 221 19.76 14.78 -39.76
C ASN A 221 20.72 14.46 -38.60
N SER A 222 20.99 13.14 -38.52
CA SER A 222 22.11 12.40 -37.95
C SER A 222 22.45 12.61 -36.47
N ASP A 223 22.01 11.68 -35.62
CA ASP A 223 22.93 10.65 -35.10
C ASP A 223 22.17 9.62 -34.26
N MET A 224 22.36 8.35 -34.61
CA MET A 224 21.89 7.18 -33.87
C MET A 224 22.67 7.07 -32.56
N ALA A 225 22.17 7.69 -31.50
CA ALA A 225 22.58 7.40 -30.13
C ALA A 225 21.34 7.46 -29.23
N GLY A 226 20.71 6.30 -29.01
CA GLY A 226 19.62 6.17 -28.06
C GLY A 226 20.09 6.51 -26.63
N PRO A 227 19.32 7.24 -25.83
CA PRO A 227 19.74 7.59 -24.48
C PRO A 227 19.72 6.36 -23.56
N ALA A 228 20.76 6.28 -22.74
CA ALA A 228 21.18 5.12 -21.98
C ALA A 228 20.15 4.65 -20.93
N LEU A 229 19.97 3.34 -20.87
CA LEU A 229 19.21 2.60 -19.88
C LEU A 229 19.68 2.98 -18.46
N GLY A 230 18.81 3.63 -17.68
CA GLY A 230 19.03 3.86 -16.26
C GLY A 230 19.23 2.53 -15.53
N ILE A 231 20.40 2.37 -14.90
CA ILE A 231 20.75 1.18 -14.14
C ILE A 231 19.91 1.19 -12.86
N ARG A 232 18.82 0.41 -12.83
CA ARG A 232 18.25 -0.02 -11.55
C ARG A 232 19.37 -0.76 -10.81
N SER A 233 19.76 -0.29 -9.63
CA SER A 233 20.64 -1.08 -8.77
C SER A 233 19.96 -2.42 -8.54
N ALA A 234 20.69 -3.51 -8.75
CA ALA A 234 20.14 -4.84 -8.52
C ALA A 234 19.61 -4.92 -7.09
N PRO A 235 18.41 -5.49 -6.88
CA PRO A 235 17.88 -5.67 -5.53
C PRO A 235 18.87 -6.48 -4.70
N GLN A 236 18.97 -6.24 -3.38
CA GLN A 236 19.88 -7.01 -2.53
C GLN A 236 19.50 -8.50 -2.51
N SER A 237 18.20 -8.80 -2.57
CA SER A 237 17.67 -10.14 -2.69
C SER A 237 16.40 -10.16 -3.54
N VAL A 238 16.07 -11.32 -4.11
CA VAL A 238 14.87 -11.55 -4.91
C VAL A 238 14.15 -12.77 -4.36
N THR A 239 12.86 -12.63 -4.06
CA THR A 239 11.99 -13.71 -3.59
C THR A 239 11.06 -14.17 -4.69
N TYR A 240 10.99 -15.49 -4.87
CA TYR A 240 10.11 -16.16 -5.82
C TYR A 240 9.05 -16.95 -5.06
N GLU A 241 7.78 -16.75 -5.40
CA GLU A 241 6.65 -17.38 -4.71
C GLU A 241 6.03 -18.50 -5.57
N GLN A 242 5.75 -19.64 -4.96
CA GLN A 242 5.09 -20.78 -5.62
C GLN A 242 3.89 -21.25 -4.79
N PRO A 243 2.64 -21.13 -5.31
CA PRO A 243 1.47 -21.67 -4.64
C PRO A 243 1.48 -23.20 -4.66
N LEU A 244 1.11 -23.81 -3.53
CA LEU A 244 0.97 -25.26 -3.35
C LEU A 244 -0.48 -25.76 -3.51
N SER A 245 -1.44 -24.83 -3.57
CA SER A 245 -2.87 -25.11 -3.76
C SER A 245 -3.45 -24.22 -4.88
N GLU A 246 -4.54 -24.68 -5.52
CA GLU A 246 -5.22 -23.87 -6.55
C GLU A 246 -5.91 -22.64 -5.95
N ARG A 247 -6.31 -22.72 -4.68
CA ARG A 247 -6.82 -21.59 -3.91
C ARG A 247 -5.76 -20.50 -3.75
N MET A 248 -4.56 -20.87 -3.28
CA MET A 248 -3.45 -19.92 -3.14
C MET A 248 -3.04 -19.32 -4.49
N ARG A 249 -3.05 -20.13 -5.57
CA ARG A 249 -2.83 -19.63 -6.94
C ARG A 249 -3.87 -18.58 -7.33
N THR A 250 -5.13 -18.79 -6.97
CA THR A 250 -6.21 -17.84 -7.22
C THR A 250 -5.99 -16.53 -6.45
N PHE A 251 -5.59 -16.61 -5.18
CA PHE A 251 -5.31 -15.43 -4.35
C PHE A 251 -4.16 -14.60 -4.91
N LEU A 252 -3.01 -15.22 -5.25
CA LEU A 252 -1.88 -14.51 -5.85
C LEU A 252 -2.23 -13.84 -7.18
N ARG A 253 -3.06 -14.49 -8.02
CA ARG A 253 -3.54 -13.88 -9.28
C ARG A 253 -4.44 -12.67 -9.03
N LEU A 254 -5.34 -12.76 -8.05
CA LEU A 254 -6.22 -11.65 -7.70
C LEU A 254 -5.45 -10.48 -7.11
N GLU A 255 -4.48 -10.73 -6.24
CA GLU A 255 -3.57 -9.69 -5.72
C GLU A 255 -2.85 -8.97 -6.86
N PHE A 256 -2.21 -9.73 -7.76
CA PHE A 256 -1.49 -9.17 -8.91
C PHE A 256 -2.39 -8.32 -9.82
N LEU A 257 -3.55 -8.86 -10.22
CA LEU A 257 -4.45 -8.16 -11.14
C LEU A 257 -5.08 -6.94 -10.49
N TYR A 258 -5.41 -7.01 -9.20
CA TYR A 258 -5.98 -5.86 -8.48
C TYR A 258 -4.97 -4.74 -8.33
N GLN A 259 -3.70 -5.07 -8.07
CA GLN A 259 -2.61 -4.08 -8.06
C GLN A 259 -2.39 -3.47 -9.43
N GLN A 260 -2.38 -4.30 -10.49
CA GLN A 260 -2.26 -3.81 -11.85
C GLN A 260 -3.42 -2.87 -12.21
N ALA A 261 -4.66 -3.24 -11.85
CA ALA A 261 -5.85 -2.42 -12.09
C ALA A 261 -5.75 -1.07 -11.38
N ASN A 262 -5.40 -1.07 -10.08
CA ASN A 262 -5.23 0.15 -9.30
C ASN A 262 -4.09 1.03 -9.86
N TYR A 263 -2.92 0.43 -10.14
CA TYR A 263 -1.77 1.16 -10.70
C TYR A 263 -2.15 1.90 -11.99
N HIS A 264 -2.85 1.22 -12.90
CA HIS A 264 -3.23 1.83 -14.17
C HIS A 264 -4.45 2.76 -14.08
N ALA A 265 -5.34 2.59 -13.11
CA ALA A 265 -6.46 3.50 -12.88
C ALA A 265 -5.98 4.90 -12.42
N GLU A 266 -4.78 4.99 -11.85
CA GLU A 266 -4.17 6.25 -11.41
C GLU A 266 -3.44 7.02 -12.50
N ILE A 267 -3.22 6.42 -13.68
CA ILE A 267 -2.50 7.06 -14.78
C ILE A 267 -3.52 7.61 -15.78
N SER A 268 -3.36 8.88 -16.15
CA SER A 268 -4.37 9.66 -16.87
C SER A 268 -4.54 9.32 -18.34
N ASP A 269 -3.62 8.54 -18.93
CA ASP A 269 -3.65 8.23 -20.35
C ASP A 269 -4.66 7.11 -20.69
N SER A 270 -5.07 7.06 -21.96
CA SER A 270 -6.06 6.09 -22.43
C SER A 270 -5.55 4.66 -22.48
N TRP A 271 -4.25 4.42 -22.65
CA TRP A 271 -3.66 3.09 -22.64
C TRP A 271 -3.62 2.51 -21.23
N SER A 272 -3.31 3.31 -20.22
CA SER A 272 -3.43 2.91 -18.82
C SER A 272 -4.89 2.63 -18.47
N THR A 273 -5.83 3.48 -18.88
CA THR A 273 -7.26 3.18 -18.71
C THR A 273 -7.64 1.83 -19.33
N ARG A 274 -7.15 1.53 -20.54
CA ARG A 274 -7.36 0.23 -21.18
C ARG A 274 -6.77 -0.93 -20.39
N ALA A 275 -5.57 -0.76 -19.84
CA ALA A 275 -4.92 -1.77 -19.00
C ALA A 275 -5.70 -2.02 -17.70
N ALA A 276 -6.22 -0.98 -17.05
CA ALA A 276 -7.05 -1.11 -15.85
C ALA A 276 -8.34 -1.89 -16.15
N VAL A 277 -9.03 -1.56 -17.24
CA VAL A 277 -10.23 -2.31 -17.70
C VAL A 277 -9.89 -3.76 -18.02
N ALA A 278 -8.75 -4.03 -18.69
CA ALA A 278 -8.32 -5.40 -18.98
C ALA A 278 -8.10 -6.21 -17.69
N SER A 279 -7.36 -5.68 -16.71
CA SER A 279 -7.16 -6.33 -15.41
C SER A 279 -8.48 -6.56 -14.67
N LEU A 280 -9.41 -5.60 -14.71
CA LEU A 280 -10.76 -5.75 -14.15
C LEU A 280 -11.51 -6.94 -14.80
N LEU A 281 -11.48 -7.06 -16.12
CA LEU A 281 -12.12 -8.15 -16.84
C LEU A 281 -11.48 -9.52 -16.53
N GLU A 282 -10.16 -9.57 -16.34
CA GLU A 282 -9.46 -10.78 -15.91
C GLU A 282 -9.83 -11.19 -14.47
N ILE A 283 -9.96 -10.23 -13.55
CA ILE A 283 -10.49 -10.49 -12.21
C ILE A 283 -11.89 -11.09 -12.31
N LEU A 284 -12.79 -10.48 -13.10
CA LEU A 284 -14.15 -11.00 -13.30
C LEU A 284 -14.17 -12.41 -13.92
N ALA A 285 -13.20 -12.72 -14.79
CA ALA A 285 -13.04 -14.06 -15.34
C ALA A 285 -12.63 -15.08 -14.27
N ILE A 286 -11.70 -14.73 -13.37
CA ILE A 286 -11.32 -15.58 -12.22
C ILE A 286 -12.54 -15.81 -11.30
N LEU A 287 -13.25 -14.75 -10.93
CA LEU A 287 -14.43 -14.79 -10.07
C LEU A 287 -15.64 -15.50 -10.70
N SER A 288 -15.56 -15.86 -11.98
CA SER A 288 -16.61 -16.63 -12.67
C SER A 288 -16.40 -18.15 -12.59
N ARG A 289 -15.21 -18.61 -12.19
CA ARG A 289 -14.84 -20.04 -12.23
C ARG A 289 -15.09 -20.78 -10.91
N GLY A 290 -15.30 -20.07 -9.81
CA GLY A 290 -15.52 -20.66 -8.49
C GLY A 290 -16.00 -19.62 -7.47
N ASP A 291 -16.40 -20.10 -6.29
CA ASP A 291 -16.86 -19.26 -5.18
C ASP A 291 -15.69 -18.77 -4.32
N VAL A 292 -14.89 -17.87 -4.91
CA VAL A 292 -13.72 -17.28 -4.25
C VAL A 292 -14.13 -16.54 -2.97
N ARG A 293 -15.32 -15.93 -2.95
CA ARG A 293 -15.84 -15.24 -1.76
C ARG A 293 -15.95 -16.20 -0.58
N SER A 294 -16.56 -17.37 -0.79
CA SER A 294 -16.66 -18.39 0.26
C SER A 294 -15.28 -18.87 0.72
N ASP A 295 -14.34 -19.05 -0.21
CA ASP A 295 -12.98 -19.48 0.10
C ASP A 295 -12.25 -18.46 0.97
N VAL A 296 -12.33 -17.17 0.65
CA VAL A 296 -11.75 -16.07 1.45
C VAL A 296 -12.41 -16.01 2.83
N MET A 297 -13.75 -16.08 2.92
CA MET A 297 -14.45 -16.06 4.21
C MET A 297 -14.05 -17.23 5.12
N LYS A 298 -13.93 -18.44 4.58
CA LYS A 298 -13.49 -19.62 5.34
C LYS A 298 -12.06 -19.46 5.83
N GLU A 299 -11.20 -18.85 5.02
CA GLU A 299 -9.79 -18.68 5.34
C GLU A 299 -9.55 -17.57 6.37
N LEU A 300 -10.28 -16.45 6.28
CA LEU A 300 -10.31 -15.40 7.30
C LEU A 300 -10.74 -15.98 8.66
N GLU A 301 -11.76 -16.84 8.65
CA GLU A 301 -12.23 -17.52 9.87
C GLU A 301 -11.18 -18.49 10.42
N ARG A 302 -10.54 -19.27 9.56
CA ARG A 302 -9.46 -20.19 9.97
C ARG A 302 -8.30 -19.44 10.62
N HIS A 303 -7.86 -18.34 10.03
CA HIS A 303 -6.80 -17.50 10.59
C HIS A 303 -7.22 -16.85 11.91
N SER A 304 -8.46 -16.38 12.00
CA SER A 304 -9.02 -15.83 13.25
C SER A 304 -8.95 -16.86 14.38
N GLN A 305 -9.40 -18.09 14.14
CA GLN A 305 -9.34 -19.18 15.13
C GLN A 305 -7.92 -19.56 15.53
N LEU A 306 -6.99 -19.57 14.56
CA LEU A 306 -5.59 -19.88 14.81
C LEU A 306 -4.92 -18.81 15.68
N LEU A 307 -5.18 -17.53 15.40
CA LEU A 307 -4.63 -16.40 16.15
C LEU A 307 -5.28 -16.26 17.54
N GLU A 308 -6.56 -16.55 17.69
CA GLU A 308 -7.24 -16.55 19.00
C GLU A 308 -6.56 -17.48 20.01
N ALA A 309 -6.00 -18.62 19.54
CA ALA A 309 -5.26 -19.55 20.39
C ALA A 309 -3.97 -18.95 20.99
N TYR A 310 -3.46 -17.83 20.47
CA TYR A 310 -2.32 -17.11 21.03
C TYR A 310 -2.68 -16.21 22.20
N ARG A 311 -3.97 -15.90 22.41
CA ARG A 311 -4.42 -14.96 23.45
C ARG A 311 -4.01 -15.36 24.87
N THR A 312 -3.84 -16.66 25.12
CA THR A 312 -3.45 -17.20 26.43
C THR A 312 -1.96 -17.53 26.51
N ARG A 313 -1.18 -17.32 25.45
CA ARG A 313 0.26 -17.65 25.42
C ARG A 313 1.08 -16.55 26.10
N PRO A 314 1.96 -16.90 27.05
CA PRO A 314 2.88 -15.95 27.66
C PRO A 314 3.79 -15.28 26.61
N GLY A 315 4.01 -13.97 26.73
CA GLY A 315 4.88 -13.20 25.84
C GLY A 315 4.24 -12.69 24.55
N VAL A 316 2.94 -12.98 24.33
CA VAL A 316 2.19 -12.42 23.20
C VAL A 316 1.72 -11.00 23.53
N ASP A 317 1.88 -10.09 22.57
CA ASP A 317 1.32 -8.73 22.64
C ASP A 317 -0.19 -8.77 22.40
N SER A 318 -0.96 -8.62 23.47
CA SER A 318 -2.43 -8.67 23.44
C SER A 318 -3.05 -7.57 22.59
N SER A 319 -2.45 -6.36 22.57
CA SER A 319 -2.99 -5.22 21.83
C SER A 319 -2.82 -5.43 20.33
N ARG A 320 -1.64 -5.87 19.89
CA ARG A 320 -1.39 -6.22 18.48
C ARG A 320 -2.26 -7.39 18.02
N LEU A 321 -2.39 -8.42 18.85
CA LEU A 321 -3.25 -9.56 18.53
C LEU A 321 -4.71 -9.15 18.37
N GLN A 322 -5.23 -8.31 19.27
CA GLN A 322 -6.61 -7.81 19.19
C GLN A 322 -6.83 -6.96 17.94
N ALA A 323 -5.86 -6.13 17.54
CA ALA A 323 -5.96 -5.33 16.32
C ALA A 323 -6.06 -6.22 15.06
N VAL A 324 -5.20 -7.24 14.94
CA VAL A 324 -5.24 -8.18 13.80
C VAL A 324 -6.55 -8.96 13.78
N LEU A 325 -7.00 -9.49 14.93
CA LEU A 325 -8.27 -10.21 15.03
C LEU A 325 -9.47 -9.31 14.68
N GLY A 326 -9.46 -8.06 15.13
CA GLY A 326 -10.48 -7.07 14.78
C GLY A 326 -10.53 -6.81 13.27
N ASN A 327 -9.37 -6.65 12.62
CA ASN A 327 -9.30 -6.47 11.17
C ASN A 327 -9.88 -7.67 10.41
N LEU A 328 -9.52 -8.90 10.80
CA LEU A 328 -10.05 -10.13 10.19
C LEU A 328 -11.57 -10.25 10.34
N GLN A 329 -12.11 -9.89 11.51
CA GLN A 329 -13.54 -9.88 11.76
C GLN A 329 -14.27 -8.83 10.92
N THR A 330 -13.72 -7.62 10.80
CA THR A 330 -14.27 -6.56 9.95
C THR A 330 -14.30 -6.97 8.48
N LEU A 331 -13.19 -7.49 7.94
CA LEU A 331 -13.12 -7.96 6.55
C LEU A 331 -14.13 -9.09 6.30
N ARG A 332 -14.26 -10.02 7.24
CA ARG A 332 -15.25 -11.10 7.16
C ARG A 332 -16.69 -10.57 7.19
N ALA A 333 -16.98 -9.59 8.05
CA ALA A 333 -18.29 -8.96 8.15
C ALA A 333 -18.67 -8.24 6.85
N GLN A 334 -17.74 -7.45 6.28
CA GLN A 334 -17.93 -6.76 5.00
C GLN A 334 -18.23 -7.74 3.85
N LEU A 335 -17.58 -8.90 3.83
CA LEU A 335 -17.86 -9.95 2.84
C LEU A 335 -19.22 -10.66 3.05
N ALA A 336 -19.70 -10.70 4.29
CA ALA A 336 -20.97 -11.33 4.66
C ALA A 336 -22.19 -10.43 4.41
N GLU A 337 -22.07 -9.12 4.63
CA GLU A 337 -23.15 -8.14 4.46
C GLU A 337 -23.63 -8.00 3.00
N GLY A 338 -22.77 -8.34 2.04
CA GLY A 338 -23.12 -8.39 0.62
C GLY A 338 -24.17 -9.47 0.30
N ARG A 339 -25.45 -9.06 0.15
CA ARG A 339 -26.53 -9.93 -0.36
C ARG A 339 -26.27 -10.44 -1.77
N THR A 340 -25.47 -9.72 -2.56
CA THR A 340 -25.06 -10.09 -3.91
C THR A 340 -23.54 -10.28 -3.96
N HIS A 341 -23.08 -11.23 -4.78
CA HIS A 341 -21.65 -11.48 -4.98
C HIS A 341 -20.95 -10.17 -5.43
N PRO A 342 -19.72 -9.86 -4.99
CA PRO A 342 -18.98 -8.64 -5.36
C PRO A 342 -18.97 -8.36 -6.87
N SER A 343 -18.89 -9.43 -7.66
CA SER A 343 -18.89 -9.34 -9.13
C SER A 343 -20.27 -9.12 -9.77
N HIS A 344 -21.39 -9.19 -9.05
CA HIS A 344 -22.73 -9.23 -9.65
C HIS A 344 -23.06 -7.94 -10.39
N LYS A 345 -22.90 -6.79 -9.72
CA LYS A 345 -23.11 -5.47 -10.33
C LYS A 345 -22.25 -5.26 -11.57
N LEU A 346 -21.00 -5.72 -11.53
CA LEU A 346 -20.08 -5.64 -12.65
C LEU A 346 -20.46 -6.58 -13.81
N LYS A 347 -20.99 -7.76 -13.51
CA LYS A 347 -21.49 -8.71 -14.51
C LYS A 347 -22.77 -8.24 -15.18
N GLU A 348 -23.54 -7.37 -14.57
CA GLU A 348 -24.76 -6.75 -15.15
C GLU A 348 -24.46 -5.48 -15.93
N ASN A 349 -23.23 -4.96 -15.87
CA ASN A 349 -22.84 -3.76 -16.60
C ASN A 349 -22.70 -4.06 -18.10
N GLU A 350 -23.63 -3.53 -18.91
CA GLU A 350 -23.67 -3.72 -20.37
C GLU A 350 -22.40 -3.23 -21.06
N PHE A 351 -21.83 -2.11 -20.61
CA PHE A 351 -20.60 -1.53 -21.16
C PHE A 351 -19.40 -2.46 -20.94
N LEU A 352 -19.19 -2.93 -19.70
CA LEU A 352 -18.12 -3.88 -19.40
C LEU A 352 -18.32 -5.21 -20.14
N ASN A 353 -19.56 -5.68 -20.28
CA ASN A 353 -19.87 -6.89 -21.03
C ASN A 353 -19.56 -6.73 -22.53
N ALA A 354 -19.87 -5.59 -23.15
CA ALA A 354 -19.53 -5.32 -24.53
C ALA A 354 -18.01 -5.40 -24.77
N ILE A 355 -17.21 -4.79 -23.88
CA ILE A 355 -15.75 -4.85 -23.94
C ILE A 355 -15.26 -6.29 -23.75
N LYS A 356 -15.80 -7.00 -22.75
CA LYS A 356 -15.47 -8.41 -22.47
C LYS A 356 -15.74 -9.35 -23.65
N HIS A 357 -16.85 -9.17 -24.35
CA HIS A 357 -17.18 -10.01 -25.50
C HIS A 357 -16.19 -9.83 -26.64
N ARG A 358 -15.72 -8.59 -26.86
CA ARG A 358 -14.76 -8.28 -27.92
C ARG A 358 -13.31 -8.54 -27.55
N SER A 359 -12.94 -8.48 -26.27
CA SER A 359 -11.57 -8.76 -25.82
C SER A 359 -11.12 -10.20 -26.06
N ALA A 360 -12.06 -11.13 -26.26
CA ALA A 360 -11.78 -12.49 -26.69
C ALA A 360 -11.24 -12.59 -28.14
N ILE A 361 -11.42 -11.54 -28.94
CA ILE A 361 -10.92 -11.45 -30.31
C ILE A 361 -9.61 -10.65 -30.30
N PRO A 362 -8.49 -11.18 -30.85
CA PRO A 362 -7.27 -10.42 -30.99
C PRO A 362 -7.51 -9.09 -31.72
N GLY A 363 -7.22 -7.96 -31.07
CA GLY A 363 -7.45 -6.62 -31.62
C GLY A 363 -8.90 -6.12 -31.57
N GLY A 364 -9.84 -6.91 -31.02
CA GLY A 364 -11.28 -6.59 -31.03
C GLY A 364 -11.70 -5.40 -30.16
N THR A 365 -10.81 -4.84 -29.34
CA THR A 365 -11.07 -3.65 -28.52
C THR A 365 -10.61 -2.34 -29.18
N CYS A 366 -10.29 -2.39 -30.47
CA CYS A 366 -10.01 -1.21 -31.27
C CYS A 366 -11.27 -0.34 -31.47
N GLU A 367 -11.06 0.92 -31.84
CA GLU A 367 -12.13 1.93 -31.88
C GLU A 367 -13.22 1.62 -32.92
N PHE A 368 -12.89 1.02 -34.07
CA PHE A 368 -13.89 0.72 -35.08
C PHE A 368 -14.76 -0.52 -34.73
N ASP A 369 -14.27 -1.43 -33.87
CA ASP A 369 -15.03 -2.59 -33.40
C ASP A 369 -15.83 -2.31 -32.13
N LEU A 370 -15.37 -1.35 -31.32
CA LEU A 370 -16.01 -0.85 -30.10
C LEU A 370 -16.04 0.70 -30.10
N PRO A 371 -16.90 1.34 -30.91
CA PRO A 371 -16.98 2.80 -30.96
C PRO A 371 -17.36 3.40 -29.60
N ASP A 372 -18.25 2.75 -28.85
CA ASP A 372 -18.67 3.23 -27.53
C ASP A 372 -17.51 3.22 -26.51
N TYR A 373 -16.65 2.20 -26.57
CA TYR A 373 -15.45 2.15 -25.73
C TYR A 373 -14.42 3.20 -26.15
N GLY A 374 -14.23 3.38 -27.47
CA GLY A 374 -13.41 4.45 -28.01
C GLY A 374 -13.90 5.82 -27.57
N HIS A 375 -15.21 6.08 -27.67
CA HIS A 375 -15.84 7.32 -27.22
C HIS A 375 -15.60 7.54 -25.73
N TRP A 376 -15.89 6.55 -24.86
CA TRP A 376 -15.65 6.64 -23.42
C TRP A 376 -14.18 6.95 -23.09
N LEU A 377 -13.22 6.38 -23.83
CA LEU A 377 -11.80 6.66 -23.65
C LEU A 377 -11.36 8.08 -24.03
N HIS A 378 -12.19 8.83 -24.77
CA HIS A 378 -11.93 10.24 -25.08
C HIS A 378 -12.48 11.21 -24.02
N HIS A 379 -13.24 10.72 -23.04
CA HIS A 379 -13.65 11.54 -21.90
C HIS A 379 -12.45 11.99 -21.09
N GLU A 380 -12.63 13.09 -20.36
CA GLU A 380 -11.65 13.58 -19.40
C GLU A 380 -11.29 12.48 -18.39
N TYR A 381 -10.03 12.49 -17.94
CA TYR A 381 -9.53 11.50 -16.99
C TYR A 381 -10.39 11.42 -15.74
N ALA A 382 -10.87 12.55 -15.21
CA ALA A 382 -11.70 12.58 -14.01
C ALA A 382 -12.95 11.69 -14.13
N THR A 383 -13.69 11.79 -15.24
CA THR A 383 -14.87 10.96 -15.51
C THR A 383 -14.51 9.48 -15.57
N ARG A 384 -13.44 9.13 -16.29
CA ARG A 384 -13.02 7.72 -16.42
C ARG A 384 -12.52 7.16 -15.09
N ALA A 385 -11.85 7.97 -14.28
CA ALA A 385 -11.37 7.59 -12.95
C ALA A 385 -12.52 7.35 -11.97
N GLU A 386 -13.58 8.17 -12.02
CA GLU A 386 -14.81 7.95 -11.25
C GLU A 386 -15.48 6.62 -11.63
N ASP A 387 -15.62 6.34 -12.92
CA ASP A 387 -16.18 5.07 -13.41
C ASP A 387 -15.33 3.87 -12.94
N LEU A 388 -14.01 3.93 -13.11
CA LEU A 388 -13.07 2.89 -12.67
C LEU A 388 -13.12 2.67 -11.16
N GLU A 389 -13.13 3.72 -10.34
CA GLU A 389 -13.25 3.60 -8.89
C GLU A 389 -14.60 3.00 -8.51
N SER A 390 -15.69 3.42 -9.17
CA SER A 390 -17.02 2.84 -8.95
C SER A 390 -17.07 1.34 -9.22
N TRP A 391 -16.24 0.84 -10.15
CA TRP A 391 -16.12 -0.59 -10.42
C TRP A 391 -15.20 -1.29 -9.41
N LEU A 392 -14.02 -0.73 -9.15
CA LEU A 392 -13.02 -1.32 -8.25
C LEU A 392 -13.48 -1.37 -6.79
N VAL A 393 -14.26 -0.38 -6.33
CA VAL A 393 -14.79 -0.37 -4.97
C VAL A 393 -15.73 -1.55 -4.70
N THR A 394 -16.39 -2.08 -5.73
CA THR A 394 -17.25 -3.28 -5.58
C THR A 394 -16.46 -4.55 -5.30
N LEU A 395 -15.20 -4.61 -5.77
CA LEU A 395 -14.29 -5.73 -5.58
C LEU A 395 -13.41 -5.58 -4.33
N ARG A 396 -13.26 -4.35 -3.84
CA ARG A 396 -12.38 -3.97 -2.72
C ARG A 396 -12.51 -4.88 -1.49
N PRO A 397 -13.71 -5.21 -0.94
CA PRO A 397 -13.79 -6.09 0.22
C PRO A 397 -13.19 -7.49 0.00
N LEU A 398 -13.33 -8.03 -1.21
CA LEU A 398 -12.77 -9.34 -1.56
C LEU A 398 -11.26 -9.25 -1.73
N CYS A 399 -10.78 -8.24 -2.44
CA CYS A 399 -9.36 -8.05 -2.71
C CYS A 399 -8.58 -7.69 -1.43
N ASP A 400 -9.16 -6.88 -0.54
CA ASP A 400 -8.57 -6.54 0.76
C ASP A 400 -8.49 -7.80 1.65
N GLY A 401 -9.55 -8.63 1.66
CA GLY A 401 -9.52 -9.92 2.34
C GLY A 401 -8.44 -10.87 1.80
N VAL A 402 -8.24 -10.92 0.48
CA VAL A 402 -7.15 -11.69 -0.14
C VAL A 402 -5.78 -11.14 0.25
N ALA A 403 -5.59 -9.82 0.21
CA ALA A 403 -4.33 -9.18 0.56
C ALA A 403 -3.94 -9.45 2.03
N GLU A 404 -4.91 -9.33 2.94
CA GLU A 404 -4.68 -9.61 4.37
C GLU A 404 -4.28 -11.08 4.60
N LEU A 405 -4.95 -12.02 3.94
CA LEU A 405 -4.62 -13.45 4.03
C LEU A 405 -3.24 -13.76 3.47
N LEU A 406 -2.85 -13.14 2.35
CA LEU A 406 -1.51 -13.30 1.78
C LEU A 406 -0.44 -12.68 2.68
N TRP A 407 -0.70 -11.52 3.28
CA TRP A 407 0.19 -10.91 4.27
C TRP A 407 0.39 -11.84 5.47
N LEU A 408 -0.68 -12.35 6.07
CA LEU A 408 -0.59 -13.31 7.19
C LEU A 408 0.14 -14.59 6.80
N THR A 409 -0.11 -15.11 5.59
CA THR A 409 0.57 -16.29 5.07
C THR A 409 2.08 -16.05 4.96
N ARG A 410 2.47 -14.91 4.36
CA ARG A 410 3.88 -14.53 4.20
C ARG A 410 4.57 -14.26 5.53
N ALA A 411 3.87 -13.64 6.48
CA ALA A 411 4.39 -13.32 7.81
C ALA A 411 4.55 -14.58 8.69
N GLY A 412 3.73 -15.61 8.47
CA GLY A 412 3.84 -16.90 9.15
C GLY A 412 4.93 -17.83 8.60
N ALA A 413 5.74 -17.37 7.65
CA ALA A 413 6.76 -18.20 7.00
C ALA A 413 7.89 -18.59 7.98
N GLU A 414 8.17 -19.88 8.05
CA GLU A 414 9.38 -20.38 8.70
C GLU A 414 10.53 -20.33 7.68
N HIS A 415 11.50 -19.46 7.93
CA HIS A 415 12.67 -19.27 7.07
C HIS A 415 13.83 -20.17 7.49
N GLN A 416 14.40 -20.88 6.51
CA GLN A 416 15.52 -21.81 6.70
C GLN A 416 16.57 -21.55 5.61
N GLU A 417 17.84 -21.48 6.01
CA GLU A 417 18.95 -21.44 5.06
C GLU A 417 19.19 -22.86 4.52
N GLU A 418 19.19 -22.99 3.20
CA GLU A 418 19.26 -24.27 2.52
C GLU A 418 20.31 -24.22 1.39
N ILE A 419 20.79 -25.40 0.99
CA ILE A 419 21.73 -25.54 -0.11
C ILE A 419 21.17 -26.55 -1.13
N ALA A 420 20.94 -26.08 -2.35
CA ALA A 420 20.56 -26.93 -3.47
C ALA A 420 21.79 -27.57 -4.10
N THR A 421 22.06 -28.83 -3.75
CA THR A 421 23.21 -29.57 -4.27
C THR A 421 23.09 -29.79 -5.77
N GLY A 422 24.12 -29.36 -6.52
CA GLY A 422 24.10 -29.44 -7.98
C GLY A 422 22.91 -28.71 -8.63
N GLY A 423 22.42 -27.63 -8.00
CA GLY A 423 21.32 -26.80 -8.49
C GLY A 423 19.94 -27.44 -8.42
N LEU A 424 19.79 -28.52 -7.66
CA LEU A 424 18.52 -29.21 -7.42
C LEU A 424 18.27 -29.32 -5.92
N PHE A 425 17.04 -28.99 -5.51
CA PHE A 425 16.58 -29.21 -4.14
C PHE A 425 15.25 -29.94 -4.17
N GLN A 426 15.09 -30.96 -3.33
CA GLN A 426 13.85 -31.73 -3.19
C GLN A 426 13.52 -31.90 -1.73
N HIS A 427 12.27 -31.62 -1.38
CA HIS A 427 11.83 -31.71 0.00
C HIS A 427 10.38 -32.21 0.09
N GLY A 428 10.11 -33.01 1.12
CA GLY A 428 8.79 -33.52 1.44
C GLY A 428 8.16 -32.70 2.55
N LEU A 429 6.90 -32.31 2.39
CA LEU A 429 6.15 -31.59 3.42
C LEU A 429 5.50 -32.59 4.40
N PRO A 430 5.47 -32.29 5.71
CA PRO A 430 4.81 -33.15 6.69
C PRO A 430 3.34 -33.40 6.32
N ARG A 431 2.87 -34.65 6.48
CA ARG A 431 1.46 -34.97 6.26
C ARG A 431 0.58 -34.22 7.26
N GLY A 432 -0.48 -33.60 6.75
CA GLY A 432 -1.37 -32.76 7.57
C GLY A 432 -0.84 -31.36 7.84
N SER A 433 0.31 -30.98 7.28
CA SER A 433 0.74 -29.58 7.27
C SER A 433 -0.17 -28.76 6.34
N HIS A 434 -0.67 -27.62 6.82
CA HIS A 434 -1.51 -26.70 6.05
C HIS A 434 -0.67 -25.69 5.25
N LYS A 435 0.47 -26.15 4.70
CA LYS A 435 1.40 -25.28 3.97
C LYS A 435 0.83 -24.95 2.60
N GLU A 436 0.76 -23.67 2.27
CA GLU A 436 0.06 -23.18 1.06
C GLU A 436 0.98 -22.45 0.09
N LEU A 437 2.11 -21.91 0.56
CA LEU A 437 3.00 -21.08 -0.23
C LEU A 437 4.47 -21.38 0.06
N LEU A 438 5.26 -21.55 -0.99
CA LEU A 438 6.72 -21.56 -0.90
C LEU A 438 7.28 -20.21 -1.30
N ARG A 439 8.29 -19.75 -0.59
CA ARG A 439 9.04 -18.52 -0.88
C ARG A 439 10.53 -18.87 -0.97
N VAL A 440 11.14 -18.70 -2.14
CA VAL A 440 12.56 -18.98 -2.37
C VAL A 440 13.27 -17.65 -2.58
N THR A 441 14.19 -17.31 -1.68
CA THR A 441 14.93 -16.04 -1.74
C THR A 441 16.39 -16.28 -2.12
N LEU A 442 16.85 -15.53 -3.11
CA LEU A 442 18.22 -15.54 -3.63
C LEU A 442 18.86 -14.15 -3.49
N PRO A 443 20.20 -14.06 -3.44
CA PRO A 443 20.89 -12.80 -3.66
C PRO A 443 20.50 -12.20 -5.02
N GLY A 444 20.26 -10.89 -5.09
CA GLY A 444 19.73 -10.30 -6.32
C GLY A 444 20.78 -10.10 -7.42
N ASP A 445 22.06 -10.27 -7.11
CA ASP A 445 23.17 -10.36 -8.07
C ASP A 445 23.48 -11.81 -8.49
N SER A 446 22.72 -12.80 -8.01
CA SER A 446 23.01 -14.23 -8.30
C SER A 446 22.96 -14.59 -9.78
N GLY A 447 22.17 -13.86 -10.59
CA GLY A 447 21.89 -14.22 -11.99
C GLY A 447 21.11 -15.54 -12.13
N LEU A 448 20.58 -16.07 -11.02
CA LEU A 448 19.84 -17.32 -10.95
C LEU A 448 18.36 -17.04 -10.67
N PHE A 449 17.51 -17.97 -11.12
CA PHE A 449 16.11 -18.01 -10.75
C PHE A 449 15.65 -19.47 -10.54
N PRO A 450 14.70 -19.72 -9.65
CA PRO A 450 14.16 -21.04 -9.40
C PRO A 450 13.01 -21.37 -10.35
N GLU A 451 13.03 -22.58 -10.93
CA GLU A 451 11.85 -23.26 -11.45
C GLU A 451 11.33 -24.19 -10.35
N ILE A 452 10.16 -23.87 -9.80
CA ILE A 452 9.57 -24.57 -8.66
C ILE A 452 8.41 -25.41 -9.16
N SER A 453 8.41 -26.69 -8.82
CA SER A 453 7.29 -27.59 -9.04
C SER A 453 6.93 -28.27 -7.73
N GLY A 454 5.64 -28.36 -7.39
CA GLY A 454 5.26 -28.92 -6.10
C GLY A 454 3.77 -28.97 -5.86
N ASN A 455 3.42 -29.68 -4.79
CA ASN A 455 2.09 -29.78 -4.24
C ASN A 455 2.19 -29.81 -2.70
N GLN A 456 1.07 -30.00 -2.02
CA GLN A 456 0.96 -30.05 -0.56
C GLN A 456 1.77 -31.18 0.13
N HIS A 457 2.42 -32.08 -0.63
CA HIS A 457 3.17 -33.20 -0.07
C HIS A 457 4.66 -33.15 -0.39
N ARG A 458 5.05 -32.58 -1.52
CA ARG A 458 6.46 -32.46 -1.92
C ARG A 458 6.65 -31.33 -2.90
N PHE A 459 7.85 -30.80 -2.97
CA PHE A 459 8.25 -29.87 -4.00
C PHE A 459 9.69 -30.12 -4.46
N THR A 460 10.01 -29.57 -5.62
CA THR A 460 11.31 -29.63 -6.27
C THR A 460 11.63 -28.23 -6.79
N ILE A 461 12.82 -27.74 -6.45
CA ILE A 461 13.37 -26.47 -6.91
C ILE A 461 14.56 -26.76 -7.82
N ARG A 462 14.52 -26.26 -9.04
CA ARG A 462 15.63 -26.31 -9.99
C ARG A 462 16.15 -24.90 -10.21
N PHE A 463 17.42 -24.66 -9.93
CA PHE A 463 18.01 -23.35 -10.17
C PHE A 463 18.53 -23.26 -11.60
N LEU A 464 18.09 -22.23 -12.31
CA LEU A 464 18.49 -21.96 -13.68
C LEU A 464 19.23 -20.63 -13.75
N SER A 465 20.19 -20.57 -14.65
CA SER A 465 20.82 -19.32 -15.07
C SER A 465 20.08 -18.76 -16.27
N TRP A 466 19.76 -17.47 -16.22
CA TRP A 466 19.38 -16.76 -17.43
C TRP A 466 20.63 -16.59 -18.30
N GLN A 467 20.48 -16.85 -19.61
CA GLN A 467 21.61 -16.90 -20.54
C GLN A 467 21.55 -15.75 -21.55
N ALA A 468 20.49 -15.74 -22.36
CA ALA A 468 20.22 -14.73 -23.38
C ALA A 468 18.74 -14.83 -23.80
N VAL A 469 18.23 -13.81 -24.47
CA VAL A 469 16.83 -13.75 -24.95
C VAL A 469 16.49 -14.88 -25.92
N ASP A 470 17.46 -15.31 -26.74
CA ASP A 470 17.33 -16.35 -27.76
C ASP A 470 17.68 -17.77 -27.26
N LYS A 471 18.06 -17.91 -25.99
CA LYS A 471 18.49 -19.19 -25.40
C LYS A 471 17.57 -19.63 -24.30
N ARG A 472 17.34 -20.95 -24.23
CA ARG A 472 16.66 -21.54 -23.08
C ARG A 472 17.53 -21.38 -21.82
N PRO A 473 16.92 -21.08 -20.67
CA PRO A 473 17.63 -21.10 -19.40
C PRO A 473 18.30 -22.46 -19.16
N ALA A 474 19.52 -22.43 -18.63
CA ALA A 474 20.29 -23.64 -18.37
C ALA A 474 20.32 -23.93 -16.87
N GLN A 475 19.97 -25.16 -16.50
CA GLN A 475 20.11 -25.62 -15.12
C GLN A 475 21.59 -25.60 -14.73
N ILE A 476 21.87 -25.04 -13.56
CA ILE A 476 23.23 -24.98 -13.03
C ILE A 476 23.58 -26.31 -12.34
N SER A 477 24.87 -26.64 -12.32
CA SER A 477 25.40 -27.86 -11.68
C SER A 477 26.22 -27.58 -10.41
N LYS A 478 26.26 -26.33 -9.97
CA LYS A 478 26.94 -25.90 -8.74
C LYS A 478 25.97 -25.95 -7.55
N ASP A 479 26.51 -25.95 -6.34
CA ASP A 479 25.68 -25.80 -5.15
C ASP A 479 25.18 -24.36 -5.05
N VAL A 480 23.91 -24.20 -4.71
CA VAL A 480 23.28 -22.87 -4.60
C VAL A 480 22.75 -22.68 -3.19
N PRO A 481 23.32 -21.76 -2.39
CA PRO A 481 22.73 -21.34 -1.13
C PRO A 481 21.51 -20.46 -1.39
N PHE A 482 20.44 -20.66 -0.62
CA PHE A 482 19.22 -19.87 -0.72
C PHE A 482 18.45 -19.89 0.61
N VAL A 483 17.50 -18.98 0.77
CA VAL A 483 16.59 -18.98 1.92
C VAL A 483 15.23 -19.54 1.48
N LEU A 484 14.79 -20.59 2.15
CA LEU A 484 13.49 -21.22 1.95
C LEU A 484 12.50 -20.75 3.03
N GLY A 485 11.40 -20.13 2.63
CA GLY A 485 10.24 -19.86 3.46
C GLY A 485 9.11 -20.84 3.13
N VAL A 486 8.68 -21.64 4.10
CA VAL A 486 7.53 -22.54 3.94
C VAL A 486 6.36 -22.00 4.77
N CYS A 487 5.37 -21.43 4.09
CA CYS A 487 4.25 -20.71 4.70
C CYS A 487 3.10 -21.66 5.02
#